data_AF-A0AAV3Y667-F1
#
_entry.id   AF-A0AAV3Y667-F1
#
_cell.length_a   1.000
_cell.length_b   1.000
_cell.length_c   1.000
_cell.angle_alpha   90.00
_cell.angle_beta   90.00
_cell.angle_gamma   90.00
#
_symmetry.space_group_name_H-M   'P 1'
#
loop_
_entity.id
_entity.type
_entity.pdbx_description
1 polymer ?
#
loop_
_entity_poly.entity_id
_entity_poly.type
_entity_poly.pdbx_seq_one_letter_code
_entity_poly.pdbx_strand_id
1 'polypeptide(L)'
;MSRLPDQDPTTLEDYISIDAEVLTSAPLTDEEIVASVQCRGIDDSEGEEEETDETTCVPNILPSSAMQAVACLRNFVLQQQNSQDMLRHINRLETFVEDVTTNSCRQATITEFFTKK
;
A
#
# COMPACT_ATOMS: atom_id res chain seq x y z
N MET A 1 -21.18 53.16 -47.54
CA MET A 1 -21.61 51.91 -46.86
C MET A 1 -20.42 50.97 -46.89
N SER A 2 -19.72 50.81 -45.77
CA SER A 2 -18.51 49.98 -45.68
C SER A 2 -18.94 48.56 -45.30
N ARG A 3 -18.73 47.61 -46.22
CA ARG A 3 -19.00 46.18 -46.04
C ARG A 3 -18.03 45.64 -44.99
N LEU A 4 -18.53 44.96 -43.96
CA LEU A 4 -17.69 44.22 -43.01
C LEU A 4 -16.95 43.11 -43.77
N PRO A 5 -15.66 42.85 -43.46
CA PRO A 5 -14.95 41.75 -44.08
C PRO A 5 -15.64 40.43 -43.69
N ASP A 6 -15.84 39.54 -44.66
CA ASP A 6 -16.21 38.14 -44.39
C ASP A 6 -15.13 37.57 -43.46
N GLN A 7 -15.49 37.27 -42.22
CA GLN A 7 -14.62 36.52 -41.34
C GLN A 7 -14.69 35.06 -41.80
N ASP A 8 -13.56 34.53 -42.24
CA ASP A 8 -13.42 33.09 -42.45
C ASP A 8 -13.80 32.36 -41.16
N PRO A 9 -14.51 31.21 -41.25
CA PRO A 9 -14.91 30.46 -40.07
C PRO A 9 -13.66 30.02 -39.32
N THR A 10 -13.40 30.64 -38.17
CA THR A 10 -12.26 30.31 -37.31
C THR A 10 -12.43 28.88 -36.81
N THR A 11 -11.46 28.02 -37.10
CA THR A 11 -11.55 26.60 -36.70
C THR A 11 -10.92 26.42 -35.32
N LEU A 12 -11.20 25.31 -34.65
CA LEU A 12 -10.72 25.06 -33.28
C LEU A 12 -9.18 25.09 -33.20
N GLU A 13 -8.53 24.70 -34.28
CA GLU A 13 -7.09 24.66 -34.46
C GLU A 13 -6.45 26.06 -34.41
N ASP A 14 -7.19 27.12 -34.71
CA ASP A 14 -6.71 28.51 -34.61
C ASP A 14 -6.59 28.98 -33.14
N TYR A 15 -7.25 28.29 -32.21
CA TYR A 15 -7.26 28.64 -30.78
C TYR A 15 -6.38 27.74 -29.92
N ILE A 16 -6.00 26.56 -30.41
CA ILE A 16 -5.27 25.55 -29.64
C ILE A 16 -3.95 25.25 -30.33
N SER A 17 -2.85 25.72 -29.75
CA SER A 17 -1.50 25.29 -30.12
C SER A 17 -1.15 24.05 -29.29
N ILE A 18 -1.20 22.86 -29.89
CA ILE A 18 -0.75 21.62 -29.25
C ILE A 18 0.74 21.49 -29.52
N ASP A 19 1.56 21.51 -28.47
CA ASP A 19 2.99 21.23 -28.61
C ASP A 19 3.19 19.81 -29.19
N ALA A 20 4.08 19.68 -30.18
CA ALA A 20 4.34 18.39 -30.83
C ALA A 20 4.87 17.32 -29.86
N GLU A 21 5.34 17.73 -28.68
CA GLU A 21 5.84 16.86 -27.60
C GLU A 21 4.84 16.70 -26.44
N VAL A 22 3.54 16.68 -26.73
CA VAL A 22 2.56 16.24 -25.71
C VAL A 22 2.80 14.76 -25.39
N LEU A 23 3.35 14.51 -24.20
CA LEU A 23 3.45 13.19 -23.62
C LEU A 23 2.04 12.67 -23.36
N THR A 24 1.57 11.79 -24.24
CA THR A 24 0.32 11.06 -24.04
C THR A 24 0.61 9.78 -23.26
N SER A 25 -0.15 9.52 -22.21
CA SER A 25 -0.18 8.20 -21.59
C SER A 25 -1.01 7.26 -22.47
N ALA A 26 -0.51 6.05 -22.71
CA ALA A 26 -1.34 5.01 -23.32
C ALA A 26 -2.55 4.72 -22.41
N PRO A 27 -3.75 4.49 -22.98
CA PRO A 27 -4.87 4.01 -22.19
C PRO A 27 -4.51 2.64 -21.60
N LEU A 28 -4.82 2.46 -20.31
CA LEU A 28 -4.70 1.16 -19.67
C LEU A 28 -5.66 0.17 -20.33
N THR A 29 -5.26 -1.09 -20.46
CA THR A 29 -6.19 -2.15 -20.87
C THR A 29 -7.15 -2.47 -19.72
N ASP A 30 -8.27 -3.11 -20.04
CA ASP A 30 -9.24 -3.52 -19.02
C ASP A 30 -8.59 -4.46 -17.98
N GLU A 31 -7.65 -5.31 -18.41
CA GLU A 31 -6.87 -6.17 -17.52
C GLU A 31 -5.95 -5.36 -16.60
N GLU A 32 -5.30 -4.32 -17.10
CA GLU A 32 -4.45 -3.44 -16.28
C GLU A 32 -5.28 -2.60 -15.29
N ILE A 33 -6.48 -2.18 -15.67
CA ILE A 33 -7.43 -1.48 -14.80
C ILE A 33 -7.91 -2.41 -13.68
N VAL A 34 -8.33 -3.63 -14.03
CA VAL A 34 -8.77 -4.63 -13.06
C VAL A 34 -7.63 -5.02 -12.12
N ALA A 35 -6.42 -5.21 -12.63
CA ALA A 35 -5.23 -5.45 -11.82
C ALA A 35 -4.91 -4.27 -10.88
N SER A 36 -5.11 -3.02 -11.31
CA SER A 36 -4.91 -1.85 -10.45
C SER A 36 -5.88 -1.78 -9.26
N VAL A 37 -7.07 -2.38 -9.40
CA VAL A 37 -8.10 -2.45 -8.35
C VAL A 37 -7.89 -3.70 -7.48
N GLN A 38 -7.53 -4.84 -8.09
CA GLN A 38 -7.23 -6.08 -7.39
C GLN A 38 -5.94 -5.97 -6.57
N CYS A 39 -4.84 -5.41 -7.08
CA CYS A 39 -3.63 -5.15 -6.27
C CYS A 39 -3.85 -4.09 -5.17
N ARG A 40 -4.98 -3.35 -5.22
CA ARG A 40 -5.41 -2.47 -4.12
C ARG A 40 -6.24 -3.19 -3.06
N GLY A 41 -6.65 -4.44 -3.31
CA GLY A 41 -7.52 -5.24 -2.44
C GLY A 41 -7.10 -6.69 -2.20
N ILE A 42 -6.11 -7.24 -2.90
CA ILE A 42 -5.72 -8.65 -2.90
C ILE A 42 -4.24 -8.75 -3.36
N ASP A 43 -3.30 -8.93 -2.43
CA ASP A 43 -2.16 -9.81 -2.71
C ASP A 43 -2.64 -11.20 -2.27
N ASP A 44 -3.13 -11.94 -3.24
CA ASP A 44 -3.70 -13.30 -3.23
C ASP A 44 -4.89 -13.66 -2.32
N SER A 45 -6.06 -13.82 -2.94
CA SER A 45 -6.82 -15.07 -2.88
C SER A 45 -8.00 -15.05 -3.86
N GLU A 46 -7.97 -16.06 -4.72
CA GLU A 46 -9.16 -16.59 -5.38
C GLU A 46 -10.23 -16.97 -4.34
N GLY A 47 -11.48 -16.88 -4.79
CA GLY A 47 -12.66 -16.80 -3.95
C GLY A 47 -12.90 -17.99 -3.03
N GLU A 48 -13.63 -17.69 -1.96
CA GLU A 48 -14.92 -18.31 -1.69
C GLU A 48 -15.79 -17.27 -0.96
N GLU A 49 -16.97 -17.02 -1.53
CA GLU A 49 -17.99 -16.13 -0.98
C GLU A 49 -18.63 -16.82 0.23
N GLU A 50 -18.41 -16.33 1.44
CA GLU A 50 -19.37 -16.49 2.55
C GLU A 50 -19.48 -15.22 3.39
N GLU A 51 -20.66 -15.05 3.96
CA GLU A 51 -21.33 -13.82 4.35
C GLU A 51 -20.60 -12.94 5.39
N THR A 52 -20.64 -11.63 5.13
CA THR A 52 -20.61 -10.49 6.08
C THR A 52 -20.02 -10.74 7.48
N ASP A 53 -18.76 -10.35 7.65
CA ASP A 53 -18.31 -9.59 8.81
C ASP A 53 -17.42 -8.47 8.28
N GLU A 54 -17.58 -7.24 8.76
CA GLU A 54 -16.72 -6.08 8.45
C GLU A 54 -15.34 -6.29 9.07
N THR A 55 -14.67 -7.36 8.68
CA THR A 55 -13.30 -7.65 9.05
C THR A 55 -12.44 -6.74 8.20
N THR A 56 -12.05 -5.61 8.79
CA THR A 56 -10.97 -4.78 8.28
C THR A 56 -9.83 -5.71 7.88
N CYS A 57 -9.58 -5.84 6.57
CA CYS A 57 -8.52 -6.67 6.03
C CYS A 57 -7.18 -6.08 6.47
N VAL A 58 -6.71 -6.48 7.65
CA VAL A 58 -5.41 -6.05 8.15
C VAL A 58 -4.36 -6.73 7.28
N PRO A 59 -3.52 -5.97 6.57
CA PRO A 59 -2.50 -6.56 5.71
C PRO A 59 -1.59 -7.45 6.54
N ASN A 60 -1.20 -8.60 5.98
CA ASN A 60 -0.26 -9.49 6.64
C ASN A 60 1.15 -8.86 6.60
N ILE A 61 1.59 -8.28 7.72
CA ILE A 61 2.87 -7.57 7.81
C ILE A 61 3.98 -8.56 8.13
N LEU A 62 5.02 -8.60 7.29
CA LEU A 62 6.21 -9.40 7.58
C LEU A 62 6.91 -8.89 8.85
N PRO A 63 7.48 -9.77 9.69
CA PRO A 63 8.19 -9.35 10.90
C PRO A 63 9.35 -8.37 10.65
N SER A 64 10.03 -8.49 9.50
CA SER A 64 11.09 -7.56 9.09
C SER A 64 10.56 -6.14 8.85
N SER A 65 9.40 -6.01 8.20
CA SER A 65 8.73 -4.72 7.98
C SER A 65 8.24 -4.11 9.29
N ALA A 66 7.72 -4.94 10.21
CA ALA A 66 7.37 -4.50 11.55
C ALA A 66 8.59 -3.96 12.31
N MET A 67 9.75 -4.62 12.23
CA MET A 67 10.99 -4.11 12.83
C MET A 67 11.51 -2.83 12.23
N GLN A 68 11.42 -2.67 10.91
CA GLN A 68 11.80 -1.43 10.27
C GLN A 68 10.90 -0.26 10.76
N ALA A 69 9.59 -0.49 10.87
CA ALA A 69 8.66 0.51 11.38
C ALA A 69 8.95 0.91 12.83
N VAL A 70 9.25 -0.06 13.70
CA VAL A 70 9.63 0.23 15.09
C VAL A 70 10.95 0.99 15.17
N ALA A 71 11.94 0.66 14.32
CA ALA A 71 13.20 1.42 14.23
C ALA A 71 12.96 2.87 13.79
N CYS A 72 12.05 3.11 12.84
CA CYS A 72 11.63 4.46 12.44
C CYS A 72 11.00 5.21 13.62
N LEU A 73 10.08 4.59 14.35
CA LEU A 73 9.45 5.18 15.54
C LEU A 73 10.49 5.50 16.63
N ARG A 74 11.48 4.62 16.83
CA ARG A 74 12.58 4.82 17.77
C ARG A 74 13.36 6.09 17.45
N ASN A 75 13.75 6.27 16.18
CA ASN A 75 14.47 7.45 15.74
C ASN A 75 13.65 8.73 15.94
N PHE A 76 12.36 8.68 15.63
CA PHE A 76 11.46 9.80 15.86
C PHE A 76 11.37 10.17 17.35
N VAL A 77 11.19 9.19 18.22
CA VAL A 77 11.06 9.40 19.67
C VAL A 77 12.35 9.94 20.30
N LEU A 78 13.51 9.49 19.83
CA LEU A 78 14.81 10.01 20.28
C LEU A 78 14.99 11.52 20.00
N GLN A 79 14.30 12.05 18.98
CA GLN A 79 14.34 13.47 18.64
C GLN A 79 13.39 14.34 19.51
N GLN A 80 12.51 13.72 20.29
CA GLN A 80 11.53 14.43 21.14
C GLN A 80 12.04 14.66 22.57
N GLN A 81 11.55 15.71 23.21
CA GLN A 81 11.79 15.97 24.64
C GLN A 81 10.99 14.97 25.50
N ASN A 82 11.53 14.57 26.66
CA ASN A 82 10.92 13.61 27.59
C ASN A 82 10.58 12.24 26.97
N SER A 83 11.47 11.73 26.12
CA SER A 83 11.27 10.48 25.38
C SER A 83 11.41 9.18 26.19
N GLN A 84 11.84 9.25 27.46
CA GLN A 84 12.17 8.08 28.27
C GLN A 84 11.02 7.07 28.41
N ASP A 85 9.81 7.54 28.69
CA ASP A 85 8.65 6.64 28.84
C ASP A 85 8.27 6.02 27.50
N MET A 86 8.31 6.79 26.42
CA MET A 86 8.02 6.30 25.08
C MET A 86 9.06 5.29 24.59
N LEU A 87 10.34 5.49 24.91
CA LEU A 87 11.42 4.53 24.60
C LEU A 87 11.20 3.18 25.29
N ARG A 88 10.67 3.17 26.52
CA ARG A 88 10.31 1.91 27.20
C ARG A 88 9.22 1.15 26.45
N HIS A 89 8.23 1.86 25.91
CA HIS A 89 7.18 1.25 25.08
C HIS A 89 7.73 0.72 23.75
N ILE A 90 8.65 1.45 23.13
CA ILE A 90 9.33 0.99 21.90
C ILE A 90 10.13 -0.28 22.15
N ASN A 91 10.91 -0.35 23.23
CA ASN A 91 11.65 -1.57 23.56
C ASN A 91 10.71 -2.78 23.78
N ARG A 92 9.53 -2.57 24.37
CA ARG A 92 8.53 -3.64 24.52
C ARG A 92 7.96 -4.10 23.17
N LEU A 93 7.77 -3.18 22.22
CA LEU A 93 7.35 -3.52 20.86
C LEU A 93 8.45 -4.30 20.11
N GLU A 94 9.71 -3.92 20.26
CA GLU A 94 10.86 -4.66 19.71
C GLU A 94 10.84 -6.11 20.22
N THR A 95 10.78 -6.31 21.54
CA THR A 95 10.72 -7.66 22.14
C THR A 95 9.49 -8.45 21.68
N PHE A 96 8.33 -7.83 21.56
CA PHE A 96 7.12 -8.51 21.10
C PHE A 96 7.28 -9.09 19.69
N VAL A 97 7.83 -8.30 18.76
CA VAL A 97 8.03 -8.78 17.37
C VAL A 97 9.10 -9.87 17.31
N GLU A 98 10.15 -9.76 18.12
CA GLU A 98 11.17 -10.81 18.26
C GLU A 98 10.58 -12.11 18.83
N ASP A 99 9.75 -12.03 19.86
CA ASP A 99 9.09 -13.19 20.47
C ASP A 99 8.13 -13.88 19.50
N VAL A 100 7.35 -13.12 18.73
CA VAL A 100 6.46 -13.70 17.70
C VAL A 100 7.29 -14.41 16.63
N THR A 101 8.37 -13.77 16.16
CA THR A 101 9.25 -14.36 15.14
C THR A 101 9.93 -15.62 15.65
N THR A 102 10.50 -15.60 16.86
CA THR A 102 11.22 -16.74 17.44
C THR A 102 10.29 -17.89 17.81
N ASN A 103 9.08 -17.61 18.32
CA ASN A 103 8.08 -18.65 18.58
C ASN A 103 7.56 -19.30 17.29
N SER A 104 7.45 -18.55 16.20
CA SER A 104 7.11 -19.11 14.89
C SER A 104 8.20 -20.05 14.34
N CYS A 105 9.44 -19.91 14.81
CA CYS A 105 10.58 -20.74 14.44
C CYS A 105 10.83 -21.92 15.41
N ARG A 106 9.95 -22.17 16.39
CA ARG A 106 10.13 -23.30 17.32
C ARG A 106 9.94 -24.61 16.57
N GLN A 107 10.96 -25.47 16.67
CA GLN A 107 10.88 -26.84 16.18
C GLN A 107 9.83 -27.61 16.99
N ALA A 108 8.90 -28.26 16.28
CA ALA A 108 7.91 -29.14 16.89
C ALA A 108 8.61 -30.27 17.67
N THR A 109 8.11 -30.58 18.86
CA THR A 109 8.67 -31.67 19.67
C THR A 109 8.16 -33.03 19.19
N ILE A 110 8.95 -34.11 19.34
CA ILE A 110 8.51 -35.46 18.97
C ILE A 110 7.23 -35.89 19.71
N THR A 111 6.99 -35.33 20.89
CA THR A 111 5.76 -35.51 21.67
C THR A 111 4.52 -34.93 20.97
N GLU A 112 4.64 -33.84 20.22
CA GLU A 112 3.53 -33.25 19.44
C GLU A 112 3.09 -34.14 18.26
N PHE A 113 3.98 -35.01 17.77
CA PHE A 113 3.64 -35.99 16.74
C PHE A 113 2.62 -37.02 17.24
N PHE A 114 2.73 -37.44 18.50
CA PHE A 114 1.85 -38.45 19.09
C PHE A 114 0.52 -37.88 19.60
N THR A 115 0.34 -36.55 19.62
CA THR A 115 -0.88 -35.89 20.07
C THR A 115 -1.79 -35.40 18.93
N LYS A 116 -1.29 -35.32 17.70
CA LYS A 116 -2.14 -35.13 16.50
C LYS A 116 -2.92 -36.42 16.21
N LYS A 117 -4.20 -36.46 16.58
CA LYS A 117 -5.18 -37.48 16.16
C LYS A 117 -5.84 -37.07 14.84
#